data_AF-A0A2E3YCR8-F1
#
_entry.id   AF-A0A2E3YCR8-F1
#
_cell.length_a   1.000
_cell.length_b   1.000
_cell.length_c   1.000
_cell.angle_alpha   90.00
_cell.angle_beta   90.00
_cell.angle_gamma   90.00
#
_symmetry.space_group_name_H-M   'P 1'
#
loop_
_entity.id
_entity.type
_entity.pdbx_description
1 polymer ?
#
loop_
_entity_poly.entity_id
_entity_poly.type
_entity_poly.pdbx_seq_one_letter_code
_entity_poly.pdbx_strand_id
1 'polypeptide(L)'
;MADFGAFCQERGYDGQPDGGGMDDELQALHDEWLQTPREPLDGKRPAQILDGGRLFPEKVVTFKRDDPKVGRNDPCPCGSGKKYKKCCGK
;
A
#
# COMPACT_ATOMS: atom_id res chain seq x y z
N MET A 1 2.78 18.84 6.82
CA MET A 1 3.30 17.58 7.40
C MET A 1 4.74 17.44 6.94
N ALA A 2 5.73 17.50 7.83
CA ALA A 2 7.13 17.37 7.43
C ALA A 2 7.46 15.91 7.05
N ASP A 3 7.77 15.66 5.79
CA ASP A 3 8.23 14.36 5.32
C ASP A 3 9.54 13.97 6.02
N PHE A 4 9.76 12.67 6.28
CA PHE A 4 10.97 12.19 6.96
C PHE A 4 12.24 12.58 6.19
N GLY A 5 12.19 12.63 4.85
CA GLY A 5 13.33 13.08 4.04
C GLY A 5 13.73 14.53 4.28
N ALA A 6 12.75 15.43 4.47
CA ALA A 6 13.04 16.85 4.77
C ALA A 6 13.65 17.02 6.18
N PHE A 7 13.18 16.23 7.15
CA PHE A 7 13.73 16.21 8.51
C PHE A 7 15.17 15.72 8.57
N CYS A 8 15.50 14.66 7.83
CA CYS A 8 16.86 14.17 7.70
C CYS A 8 17.76 15.25 7.06
N GLN A 9 17.27 15.93 6.02
CA GLN A 9 18.03 16.99 5.35
C GLN A 9 18.26 18.22 6.24
N GLU A 10 17.29 18.61 7.08
CA GLU A 10 17.44 19.68 8.08
C GLU A 10 18.45 19.34 9.18
N ARG A 11 18.57 18.06 9.52
CA ARG A 11 19.59 17.53 10.45
C ARG A 11 20.94 17.29 9.80
N GLY A 12 21.07 17.61 8.50
CA GLY A 12 22.33 17.54 7.76
C GLY A 12 22.67 16.16 7.21
N TYR A 13 21.73 15.22 7.17
CA TYR A 13 21.95 13.92 6.52
C TYR A 13 21.87 14.08 5.00
N ASP A 14 23.02 14.04 4.32
CA ASP A 14 23.17 14.32 2.88
C ASP A 14 23.08 13.08 1.97
N GLY A 15 23.08 11.88 2.55
CA GLY A 15 22.72 10.62 1.89
C GLY A 15 23.44 10.31 0.58
N GLN A 16 24.61 9.66 0.67
CA GLN A 16 25.03 8.69 -0.36
C GLN A 16 25.06 7.29 0.28
N PRO A 17 24.14 6.38 -0.09
CA PRO A 17 24.19 5.02 0.42
C PRO A 17 25.27 4.23 -0.33
N ASP A 18 26.48 4.14 0.23
CA ASP A 18 27.47 3.15 -0.17
C ASP A 18 27.07 1.75 0.34
N GLY A 19 26.01 1.21 -0.26
CA GLY A 19 25.83 -0.23 -0.38
C GLY A 19 25.63 -1.01 0.92
N GLY A 20 24.39 -1.00 1.43
CA GLY A 20 23.84 -2.17 2.12
C GLY A 20 23.53 -2.02 3.59
N GLY A 21 22.71 -1.05 3.97
CA GLY A 21 22.10 -0.97 5.30
C GLY A 21 21.49 0.39 5.55
N MET A 22 20.40 0.45 6.30
CA MET A 22 19.97 1.68 6.95
C MET A 22 21.00 1.95 8.05
N ASP A 23 21.84 2.96 7.86
CA ASP A 23 22.90 3.30 8.80
C ASP A 23 22.32 3.67 10.17
N ASP A 24 23.07 3.40 11.24
CA ASP A 24 22.64 3.67 12.63
C ASP A 24 22.26 5.15 12.83
N GLU A 25 22.84 6.06 12.05
CA GLU A 25 22.55 7.49 12.07
C GLU A 25 21.18 7.81 11.47
N LEU A 26 20.82 7.20 10.34
CA LEU A 26 19.50 7.27 9.73
C LEU A 26 18.42 6.61 10.60
N GLN A 27 18.75 5.53 11.31
CA GLN A 27 17.87 4.91 12.29
C GLN A 27 17.62 5.84 13.49
N ALA A 28 18.66 6.50 14.01
CA ALA A 28 18.52 7.49 15.09
C ALA A 28 17.67 8.69 14.65
N LEU A 29 17.86 9.18 13.42
CA LEU A 29 17.03 10.24 12.84
C LEU A 29 15.57 9.78 12.69
N HIS A 30 15.34 8.51 12.31
CA HIS A 30 14.00 7.94 12.24
C HIS A 30 13.31 7.94 13.60
N ASP A 31 13.99 7.45 14.63
CA ASP A 31 13.45 7.39 15.98
C ASP A 31 13.19 8.79 16.55
N GLU A 32 14.05 9.76 16.24
CA GLU A 32 13.85 11.16 16.62
C GLU A 32 12.64 11.79 15.88
N TRP A 33 12.47 11.50 14.58
CA TRP A 33 11.33 11.96 13.81
C TRP A 33 10.00 11.38 14.32
N LEU A 34 10.00 10.11 14.76
CA LEU A 34 8.84 9.48 15.39
C LEU A 34 8.46 10.12 16.73
N GLN A 35 9.46 10.61 17.48
CA GLN A 35 9.26 11.28 18.77
C GLN A 35 8.97 12.78 18.63
N THR A 36 9.25 13.38 17.47
CA THR A 36 9.03 14.80 17.23
C THR A 36 7.53 15.12 17.33
N PRO A 37 7.10 15.99 18.27
CA PRO A 37 5.70 16.32 18.43
C PRO A 37 5.20 17.03 17.18
N ARG A 38 4.31 16.36 16.44
CA ARG A 38 3.63 16.97 15.29
C ARG A 38 2.56 17.92 15.81
N GLU A 39 2.75 19.21 15.56
CA GLU A 39 1.71 20.21 15.75
C GLU A 39 0.45 19.75 14.99
N PRO A 40 -0.66 19.51 15.70
CA PRO A 40 -1.93 19.27 15.04
C PRO A 40 -2.34 20.53 14.30
N LEU A 41 -2.78 20.40 13.05
CA LEU A 41 -3.45 21.51 12.35
C LEU A 41 -4.65 21.92 13.23
N ASP A 42 -4.58 23.11 13.83
CA ASP A 42 -5.62 23.66 14.72
C ASP A 42 -5.95 22.80 15.96
N GLY A 43 -4.98 22.14 16.59
CA GLY A 43 -5.22 21.45 17.88
C GLY A 43 -5.95 20.11 17.76
N LYS A 44 -6.30 19.68 16.54
CA LYS A 44 -6.97 18.40 16.25
C LYS A 44 -6.00 17.44 15.58
N ARG A 45 -5.94 16.19 16.06
CA ARG A 45 -5.21 15.13 15.34
C ARG A 45 -5.79 15.04 13.92
N PRO A 46 -5.00 14.72 12.88
CA PRO A 46 -5.52 14.56 11.51
C PRO A 46 -6.72 13.61 11.43
N ALA A 47 -6.72 12.55 12.25
CA ALA A 47 -7.83 11.62 12.39
C ALA A 47 -9.14 12.25 12.94
N GLN A 48 -9.06 13.40 13.61
CA GLN A 48 -10.17 14.15 14.19
C GLN A 48 -10.67 15.29 13.30
N ILE A 49 -9.89 15.72 12.30
CA ILE A 49 -10.32 16.69 11.29
C ILE A 49 -11.17 16.00 10.20
N LEU A 50 -10.97 14.70 10.01
CA LEU A 50 -11.69 13.86 9.07
C LEU A 50 -13.01 13.38 9.70
N ASP A 51 -14.13 13.97 9.28
CA ASP A 51 -15.50 13.56 9.64
C ASP A 51 -15.77 12.08 9.30
N GLY A 52 -15.42 11.17 10.22
CA GLY A 52 -15.64 9.72 10.06
C GLY A 52 -14.43 8.89 9.60
N GLY A 53 -13.21 9.42 9.69
CA GLY A 53 -12.00 8.58 9.77
C GLY A 53 -11.68 7.69 8.57
N ARG A 54 -12.10 8.04 7.35
CA ARG A 54 -11.69 7.31 6.15
C ARG A 54 -10.54 8.04 5.44
N LEU A 55 -9.32 7.75 5.87
CA LEU A 55 -8.09 8.05 5.11
C LEU A 55 -8.01 7.24 3.80
N PHE A 56 -8.80 6.18 3.68
CA PHE A 56 -8.82 5.29 2.54
C PHE A 56 -10.14 5.45 1.80
N PRO A 57 -10.14 5.49 0.45
CA PRO A 57 -11.37 5.44 -0.32
C PRO A 57 -12.22 4.25 0.15
N GLU A 58 -13.53 4.36 -0.03
CA GLU A 58 -14.52 3.34 0.34
C GLU A 58 -13.98 1.92 0.12
N LYS A 59 -14.21 1.02 1.09
CA LYS A 59 -13.64 -0.33 1.12
C LYS A 59 -13.79 -0.97 -0.26
N VAL A 60 -12.67 -1.16 -0.96
CA VAL A 60 -12.66 -1.73 -2.31
C VAL A 60 -13.38 -3.07 -2.26
N VAL A 61 -14.55 -3.13 -2.87
CA VAL A 61 -15.31 -4.38 -3.00
C VAL A 61 -14.66 -5.20 -4.10
N THR A 62 -14.28 -6.42 -3.78
CA THR A 62 -13.77 -7.36 -4.78
C THR A 62 -14.93 -7.90 -5.59
N PHE A 63 -14.83 -7.85 -6.92
CA PHE A 63 -15.85 -8.41 -7.81
C PHE A 63 -15.89 -9.94 -7.64
N LYS A 64 -16.98 -10.47 -7.09
CA LYS A 64 -17.28 -11.91 -7.11
C LYS A 64 -18.02 -12.22 -8.39
N ARG A 65 -17.53 -13.21 -9.15
CA ARG A 65 -18.28 -13.78 -10.27
C ARG A 65 -19.48 -14.54 -9.71
N ASP A 66 -20.64 -14.34 -10.32
CA ASP A 66 -21.85 -15.11 -10.03
C ASP A 66 -21.73 -16.54 -10.61
N ASP A 67 -21.05 -16.64 -11.75
CA ASP A 67 -20.86 -17.91 -12.46
C ASP A 67 -19.90 -18.88 -11.73
N PRO A 68 -20.19 -20.20 -11.81
CA PRO A 68 -19.31 -21.23 -11.28
C PRO A 68 -17.94 -21.21 -11.97
N LYS A 69 -16.89 -21.49 -11.20
CA LYS A 69 -15.54 -21.67 -11.74
C LYS A 69 -15.51 -22.90 -12.64
N VAL A 70 -15.38 -22.71 -13.95
CA VAL A 70 -15.13 -23.80 -14.90
C VAL A 70 -13.75 -24.37 -14.64
N GLY A 71 -13.68 -25.66 -14.29
CA GLY A 71 -12.42 -26.36 -14.09
C GLY A 71 -11.68 -26.59 -15.40
N ARG A 72 -10.36 -26.71 -15.32
CA ARG A 72 -9.48 -26.85 -16.49
C ARG A 72 -9.84 -28.06 -17.39
N ASN A 73 -10.42 -29.11 -16.81
CA ASN A 73 -10.80 -30.33 -17.53
C ASN A 73 -12.29 -30.41 -17.93
N ASP A 74 -13.13 -29.48 -17.47
CA ASP A 74 -14.58 -29.46 -17.74
C ASP A 74 -14.89 -29.13 -19.20
N PRO A 75 -16.09 -29.47 -19.71
CA PRO A 75 -16.52 -29.05 -21.04
C PRO A 75 -16.51 -27.52 -21.16
N CYS A 76 -16.02 -27.02 -22.30
CA CYS A 76 -15.99 -25.58 -22.56
C CYS A 76 -17.41 -25.00 -22.62
N PRO A 77 -17.70 -23.90 -21.91
CA PRO A 77 -19.01 -23.23 -21.98
C PRO A 77 -19.30 -22.61 -23.36
N CYS A 78 -18.30 -22.54 -24.23
CA CYS A 78 -18.41 -22.11 -25.63
C CYS A 78 -19.11 -23.10 -26.56
N GLY A 79 -19.56 -24.27 -26.07
CA GLY A 79 -20.28 -25.27 -26.86
C GLY A 79 -19.41 -26.09 -27.81
N SER A 80 -18.08 -25.98 -27.75
CA SER A 80 -17.16 -26.68 -28.67
C SER A 80 -17.01 -28.18 -28.41
N GLY A 81 -17.58 -28.69 -27.31
CA GLY A 81 -17.42 -30.08 -26.84
C GLY A 81 -16.00 -30.44 -26.37
N LYS A 82 -15.04 -29.51 -26.41
CA LYS A 82 -13.65 -29.71 -25.99
C LYS A 82 -13.49 -29.35 -24.51
N LYS A 83 -12.52 -29.97 -23.83
CA LYS A 83 -12.13 -29.58 -22.46
C LYS A 83 -11.69 -28.11 -22.43
N TYR A 84 -12.03 -27.37 -21.37
CA TYR A 84 -11.75 -25.93 -21.23
C TYR A 84 -10.28 -25.59 -21.56
N LYS A 85 -9.32 -26.36 -21.03
CA LYS A 85 -7.87 -26.21 -21.31
C LYS A 85 -7.43 -26.35 -22.76
N LYS A 86 -8.24 -26.97 -23.61
CA LYS A 86 -7.96 -27.17 -25.03
C LYS A 86 -8.79 -26.23 -25.92
N CYS A 87 -9.61 -25.38 -25.31
CA CYS A 87 -10.48 -24.42 -26.00
C CYS A 87 -10.23 -22.99 -25.47
N CYS A 88 -11.15 -22.41 -24.70
CA CYS A 88 -11.04 -21.04 -24.17
C CYS A 88 -10.02 -20.86 -23.05
N GLY A 89 -9.56 -21.95 -22.42
CA GLY A 89 -8.53 -21.95 -21.38
C GLY A 89 -7.15 -22.40 -21.86
N LYS A 90 -6.86 -22.24 -23.16
CA LYS A 90 -5.52 -22.43 -23.72
C LYS A 90 -4.60 -21.30 -23.29
#